data_AF-X1KN92-F1
#
_entry.id   AF-X1KN92-F1
#
_cell.length_a   1.000
_cell.length_b   1.000
_cell.length_c   1.000
_cell.angle_alpha   90.00
_cell.angle_beta   90.00
_cell.angle_gamma   90.00
#
_symmetry.space_group_name_H-M   'P 1'
#
loop_
_entity.id
_entity.type
_entity.pdbx_description
1 polymer ?
#
loop_
_entity_poly.entity_id
_entity_poly.type
_entity_poly.pdbx_seq_one_letter_code
_entity_poly.pdbx_strand_id
1 'polypeptide(L)'
;KDLFPKGVREAGTSKWRERALKKGPGRFAEGVMIAAPDFEKGFARYHAAIERVDLGPRFARRDPRNLGRVKAVVDALIEEKMK
;
A
#
# COMPACT_ATOMS: atom_id res chain seq x y z
N LYS A 1 1.68 -12.85 12.15
CA LYS A 1 2.62 -13.91 11.68
C LYS A 1 2.13 -14.40 10.31
N ASP A 2 3.02 -14.82 9.41
CA ASP A 2 2.66 -15.43 8.09
C ASP A 2 2.05 -14.52 7.01
N LEU A 3 2.31 -13.20 7.05
CA LEU A 3 1.84 -12.25 6.03
C LEU A 3 2.35 -12.59 4.61
N PHE A 4 3.61 -13.05 4.51
CA PHE A 4 4.20 -13.41 3.23
C PHE A 4 3.52 -14.67 2.61
N PRO A 5 3.41 -15.81 3.32
CA PRO A 5 2.63 -16.96 2.83
C PRO A 5 1.18 -16.61 2.45
N LYS A 6 0.50 -15.74 3.20
CA LYS A 6 -0.86 -15.26 2.84
C LYS A 6 -0.84 -14.54 1.47
N GLY A 7 0.08 -13.61 1.28
CA GLY A 7 0.22 -12.87 0.02
C GLY A 7 0.59 -13.76 -1.18
N VAL A 8 1.41 -14.80 -0.97
CA VAL A 8 1.74 -15.79 -2.02
C VAL A 8 0.50 -16.57 -2.44
N ARG A 9 -0.33 -17.02 -1.49
CA ARG A 9 -1.59 -17.73 -1.77
C ARG A 9 -2.58 -16.84 -2.51
N GLU A 10 -2.70 -15.58 -2.09
CA GLU A 10 -3.59 -14.60 -2.73
C GLU A 10 -3.16 -14.28 -4.17
N ALA A 11 -1.85 -14.13 -4.42
CA ALA A 11 -1.31 -13.88 -5.75
C ALA A 11 -1.49 -15.07 -6.71
N GLY A 12 -1.35 -16.29 -6.20
CA GLY A 12 -1.47 -17.52 -6.98
C GLY A 12 -0.45 -17.65 -8.13
N THR A 13 -0.65 -18.66 -8.97
CA THR A 13 0.25 -18.98 -10.10
C THR A 13 0.00 -18.08 -11.33
N SER A 14 -1.24 -17.61 -11.52
CA SER A 14 -1.60 -16.80 -12.69
C SER A 14 -0.84 -15.48 -12.73
N LYS A 15 -0.65 -14.83 -11.58
CA LYS A 15 -0.04 -13.50 -11.50
C LYS A 15 1.38 -13.46 -12.05
N TRP A 16 2.26 -14.39 -11.66
CA TRP A 16 3.62 -14.39 -12.19
C TRP A 16 3.65 -14.83 -13.66
N ARG A 17 2.81 -15.80 -14.05
CA ARG A 17 2.73 -16.32 -15.42
C ARG A 17 2.32 -15.21 -16.39
N GLU A 18 1.27 -14.47 -16.08
CA GLU A 18 0.82 -13.35 -16.91
C GLU A 18 1.86 -12.24 -17.00
N ARG A 19 2.55 -11.93 -15.90
CA ARG A 19 3.56 -10.88 -15.87
C ARG A 19 4.83 -11.27 -16.63
N ALA A 20 5.18 -12.56 -16.67
CA ALA A 20 6.27 -13.06 -17.49
C ALA A 20 5.99 -12.94 -19.00
N LEU A 21 4.72 -13.06 -19.41
CA LEU A 21 4.31 -12.94 -20.81
C LEU A 21 4.10 -11.47 -21.24
N LYS A 22 3.52 -10.64 -20.38
CA LYS A 22 3.08 -9.28 -20.73
C LYS A 22 4.17 -8.21 -20.58
N LYS A 23 5.23 -8.45 -19.80
CA LYS A 23 6.31 -7.47 -19.59
C LYS A 23 7.42 -7.67 -20.63
N GLY A 24 7.48 -6.80 -21.64
CA GLY A 24 8.52 -6.79 -22.67
C GLY A 24 9.84 -6.12 -22.25
N PRO A 25 10.78 -5.91 -23.20
CA PRO A 25 12.06 -5.23 -22.97
C PRO A 25 11.90 -3.78 -22.46
N GLY A 26 10.80 -3.11 -22.82
CA GLY A 26 10.38 -1.79 -22.32
C GLY A 26 9.83 -1.83 -20.88
N ARG A 27 10.55 -2.50 -19.97
CA ARG A 27 10.07 -2.95 -18.64
C ARG A 27 9.47 -1.86 -17.75
N PHE A 28 9.88 -0.60 -17.92
CA PHE A 28 9.44 0.47 -17.04
C PHE A 28 8.10 1.07 -17.46
N ALA A 29 8.02 1.71 -18.64
CA ALA A 29 6.79 2.40 -19.07
C ALA A 29 5.60 1.42 -19.24
N GLU A 30 5.79 0.31 -19.94
CA GLU A 30 4.77 -0.73 -20.09
C GLU A 30 4.45 -1.39 -18.74
N GLY A 31 5.49 -1.63 -17.93
CA GLY A 31 5.35 -2.23 -16.61
C GLY A 31 4.48 -1.42 -15.66
N VAL A 32 4.63 -0.09 -15.67
CA VAL A 32 3.83 0.84 -14.86
C VAL A 32 2.37 0.79 -15.28
N MET A 33 2.08 0.89 -16.58
CA MET A 33 0.70 0.86 -17.09
C MET A 33 -0.01 -0.45 -16.75
N ILE A 34 0.67 -1.59 -16.95
CA ILE A 34 0.07 -2.91 -16.62
C ILE A 34 -0.07 -3.06 -15.09
N ALA A 35 0.80 -2.44 -14.29
CA ALA A 35 0.75 -2.55 -12.81
C ALA A 35 -0.25 -1.60 -12.14
N ALA A 36 -0.73 -0.55 -12.83
CA ALA A 36 -1.59 0.45 -12.23
C ALA A 36 -2.87 -0.12 -11.59
N PRO A 37 -3.65 -1.02 -12.25
CA PRO A 37 -4.85 -1.60 -11.62
C PRO A 37 -4.53 -2.49 -10.41
N ASP A 38 -3.40 -3.21 -10.46
CA ASP A 38 -2.94 -4.04 -9.34
C ASP A 38 -2.55 -3.17 -8.14
N PHE A 39 -1.90 -2.04 -8.41
CA PHE A 39 -1.53 -1.08 -7.38
C PHE A 39 -2.78 -0.43 -6.77
N GLU A 40 -3.69 0.05 -7.60
CA GLU A 40 -4.94 0.66 -7.15
C GLU A 40 -5.72 -0.29 -6.24
N LYS A 41 -5.96 -1.53 -6.69
CA LYS A 41 -6.63 -2.56 -5.89
C LYS A 41 -5.88 -2.88 -4.59
N GLY A 42 -4.56 -3.03 -4.65
CA GLY A 42 -3.73 -3.36 -3.48
C GLY A 42 -3.63 -2.24 -2.46
N PHE A 43 -3.63 -0.98 -2.93
CA PHE A 43 -3.52 0.20 -2.11
C PHE A 43 -4.87 0.68 -1.55
N ALA A 44 -5.98 0.38 -2.22
CA ALA A 44 -7.32 0.85 -1.87
C ALA A 44 -7.66 0.68 -0.37
N ARG A 45 -7.30 -0.47 0.24
CA ARG A 45 -7.57 -0.70 1.67
C ARG A 45 -6.76 0.24 2.59
N TYR A 46 -5.51 0.52 2.22
CA TYR A 46 -4.65 1.43 2.98
C TYR A 46 -5.07 2.88 2.78
N HIS A 47 -5.49 3.26 1.56
CA HIS A 47 -6.09 4.56 1.30
C HIS A 47 -7.31 4.80 2.20
N ALA A 48 -8.25 3.84 2.21
CA ALA A 48 -9.44 3.90 3.06
C ALA A 48 -9.10 3.90 4.56
N ALA A 49 -8.03 3.24 4.99
CA ALA A 49 -7.55 3.30 6.36
C ALA A 49 -7.04 4.71 6.72
N ILE A 50 -6.21 5.31 5.86
CA ILE A 50 -5.67 6.68 6.06
C ILE A 50 -6.80 7.71 6.07
N GLU A 51 -7.77 7.59 5.17
CA GLU A 51 -8.89 8.53 5.04
C GLU A 51 -9.76 8.62 6.30
N ARG A 52 -9.81 7.55 7.10
CA ARG A 52 -10.55 7.49 8.36
C ARG A 52 -9.77 8.01 9.57
N VAL A 53 -8.46 8.29 9.43
CA VAL A 53 -7.62 8.71 10.56
C VAL A 53 -7.99 10.11 11.00
N ASP A 54 -8.37 10.24 12.28
CA ASP A 54 -8.34 11.53 12.94
C ASP A 54 -6.89 11.91 13.28
N LEU A 55 -6.39 12.94 12.60
CA LEU A 55 -5.03 13.44 12.82
C LEU A 55 -4.93 14.32 14.07
N GLY A 56 -6.04 14.70 14.70
CA GLY A 56 -6.09 15.62 15.82
C GLY A 56 -5.64 17.04 15.44
N PRO A 57 -5.32 17.89 16.44
CA PRO A 57 -4.96 19.28 16.22
C PRO A 57 -3.65 19.41 15.43
N ARG A 58 -3.57 20.46 14.60
CA ARG A 58 -2.34 20.86 13.91
C ARG A 58 -1.72 22.05 14.64
N PHE A 59 -0.44 21.93 14.99
CA PHE A 59 0.32 22.96 15.69
C PHE A 59 1.23 23.73 14.73
N ALA A 60 1.90 24.76 15.24
CA ALA A 60 2.84 25.58 14.47
C ALA A 60 3.92 24.74 13.76
N ARG A 61 4.48 25.26 12.67
CA ARG A 61 5.52 24.58 11.90
C ARG A 61 6.69 24.18 12.82
N ARG A 62 7.15 22.93 12.71
CA ARG A 62 8.22 22.31 13.53
C ARG A 62 7.88 22.09 15.01
N ASP A 63 6.64 22.32 15.45
CA ASP A 63 6.22 21.92 16.79
C ASP A 63 6.30 20.38 16.93
N PRO A 64 6.99 19.84 17.95
CA PRO A 64 7.19 18.40 18.11
C PRO A 64 5.88 17.62 18.26
N ARG A 65 4.80 18.25 18.75
CA ARG A 65 3.48 17.60 18.87
C ARG A 65 2.88 17.19 17.52
N ASN A 66 3.30 17.82 16.43
CA ASN A 66 2.87 17.41 15.08
C ASN A 66 3.36 16.00 14.70
N LEU A 67 4.38 15.45 15.37
CA LEU A 67 4.81 14.06 15.16
C LEU A 67 3.70 13.06 15.55
N GLY A 68 2.80 13.43 16.47
CA GLY A 68 1.62 12.62 16.80
C GLY A 68 0.72 12.35 15.59
N ARG A 69 0.64 13.30 14.64
CA ARG A 69 -0.12 13.13 13.39
C ARG A 69 0.50 12.06 12.49
N VAL A 70 1.83 12.01 12.42
CA VAL A 70 2.56 10.98 11.67
C VAL A 70 2.36 9.62 12.33
N LYS A 71 2.44 9.57 13.66
CA LYS A 71 2.17 8.35 14.43
C LYS A 71 0.78 7.80 14.14
N ALA A 72 -0.26 8.64 14.16
CA ALA A 72 -1.64 8.22 13.89
C ALA A 72 -1.80 7.55 12.50
N VAL A 73 -1.18 8.11 11.47
CA VAL A 73 -1.18 7.51 10.12
C VAL A 73 -0.45 6.16 10.11
N VAL A 74 0.72 6.09 10.75
CA VAL A 74 1.51 4.85 10.81
C VAL A 74 0.77 3.76 11.57
N ASP A 75 0.14 4.08 12.70
CA ASP A 75 -0.64 3.15 13.49
C ASP A 75 -1.80 2.56 12.66
N ALA A 76 -2.54 3.40 11.92
CA ALA A 76 -3.62 2.94 11.04
C ALA A 76 -3.13 2.00 9.93
N LEU A 77 -1.98 2.29 9.34
CA LEU A 77 -1.37 1.42 8.32
C LEU A 77 -0.91 0.08 8.90
N ILE A 78 -0.36 0.08 10.12
CA ILE A 78 0.04 -1.14 10.82
C ILE A 78 -1.20 -1.97 11.16
N GLU A 79 -2.24 -1.34 11.72
CA GLU A 79 -3.50 -2.02 12.03
C GLU A 79 -4.10 -2.69 10.80
N GLU A 80 -4.21 -1.95 9.68
CA GLU A 80 -4.75 -2.48 8.43
C GLU A 80 -3.90 -3.61 7.85
N LYS A 81 -2.58 -3.56 8.01
CA LYS A 81 -1.68 -4.64 7.57
C LYS A 81 -1.82 -5.91 8.41
N MET A 82 -2.22 -5.78 9.67
CA MET A 82 -2.28 -6.89 10.62
C MET A 82 -3.60 -7.67 10.59
N LYS A 83 -4.63 -7.12 9.94
CA LYS A 83 -5.85 -7.83 9.56
C LYS A 83 -5.52 -8.92 8.53
#